data_AF-A0A2H0NLH0-F1
#
_entry.id   AF-A0A2H0NLH0-F1
#
_cell.length_a   1.000
_cell.length_b   1.000
_cell.length_c   1.000
_cell.angle_alpha   90.00
_cell.angle_beta   90.00
_cell.angle_gamma   90.00
#
_symmetry.space_group_name_H-M   'P 1'
#
loop_
_entity.id
_entity.type
_entity.pdbx_description
1 polymer ?
#
loop_
_entity_poly.entity_id
_entity_poly.type
_entity_poly.pdbx_seq_one_letter_code
_entity_poly.pdbx_strand_id
1 'polypeptide(L)' 'EDTPLDIVVTLSFDANWTELTLRYLTDYRTRRATKSKLFSAILDAFEQSGGKVKVATPQLQLAAGSFPPPGSAHEIK' A
#
# COMPACT_ATOMS: atom_id res chain seq x y z
N GLU A 1 29.32 15.74 3.01
CA GLU A 1 28.36 15.63 1.89
C GLU A 1 27.13 16.45 2.22
N ASP A 2 26.68 17.26 1.26
CA ASP A 2 25.47 18.08 1.38
C ASP A 2 24.27 17.22 0.98
N THR A 3 23.37 16.92 1.92
CA THR A 3 22.17 16.15 1.60
C THR A 3 21.15 17.11 0.99
N PRO A 4 20.72 16.92 -0.28
CA PRO A 4 19.79 17.85 -0.90
C PRO A 4 18.49 17.92 -0.09
N LEU A 5 18.16 19.12 0.37
CA LEU A 5 16.99 19.46 1.19
C LEU A 5 15.70 19.53 0.38
N ASP A 6 15.78 19.22 -0.91
CA ASP A 6 14.67 19.25 -1.85
C ASP A 6 13.62 18.20 -1.50
N ILE A 7 12.37 18.53 -1.82
CA ILE A 7 11.27 17.59 -1.77
C ILE A 7 11.44 16.62 -2.94
N VAL A 8 11.50 15.33 -2.63
CA VAL A 8 11.68 14.27 -3.63
C VAL A 8 10.47 13.35 -3.58
N VAL A 9 9.92 13.06 -4.76
CA VAL A 9 8.87 12.06 -4.93
C VAL A 9 9.40 10.94 -5.80
N THR A 10 9.29 9.70 -5.32
CA THR A 10 9.60 8.50 -6.10
C THR A 10 8.38 7.60 -6.19
N LEU A 11 8.23 6.93 -7.33
CA LEU A 11 7.12 6.04 -7.62
C LEU A 11 7.68 4.69 -8.07
N SER A 12 7.24 3.62 -7.42
CA SER A 12 7.56 2.24 -7.78
C SER A 12 6.26 1.50 -8.08
N PHE A 13 6.27 0.69 -9.12
CA PHE A 13 5.12 -0.13 -9.52
C PHE A 13 5.46 -1.60 -9.36
N ASP A 14 4.63 -2.33 -8.64
CA ASP A 14 4.64 -3.79 -8.61
C ASP A 14 3.32 -4.32 -9.21
N ALA A 15 3.21 -5.63 -9.44
CA ALA A 15 2.05 -6.28 -10.02
C ALA A 15 0.76 -6.09 -9.21
N ASN A 16 0.90 -5.86 -7.90
CA ASN A 16 -0.24 -5.80 -6.97
C ASN A 16 -0.48 -4.42 -6.35
N TRP A 17 0.56 -3.59 -6.22
CA TRP A 17 0.41 -2.24 -5.66
C TRP A 17 1.43 -1.27 -6.26
N THR A 18 1.08 0.02 -6.21
CA THR A 18 1.98 1.11 -6.53
C THR A 18 2.43 1.77 -5.22
N GLU A 19 3.73 1.92 -5.04
CA GLU A 19 4.33 2.56 -3.87
C GLU A 19 4.81 3.97 -4.22
N LEU A 20 4.35 4.97 -3.46
CA LEU A 20 4.72 6.37 -3.61
C LEU A 20 5.47 6.83 -2.36
N THR A 21 6.74 7.22 -2.53
CA THR A 21 7.59 7.70 -1.44
C THR A 21 7.79 9.20 -1.57
N LEU A 22 7.43 9.94 -0.52
CA LEU A 22 7.64 11.39 -0.42
C LEU A 22 8.71 11.68 0.64
N ARG A 23 9.83 12.28 0.21
CA ARG A 23 10.88 12.80 1.08
C ARG A 23 10.74 14.31 1.17
N TYR A 24 10.68 14.84 2.39
CA TYR A 24 10.53 16.27 2.64
C TYR A 24 11.24 16.67 3.93
N LEU A 25 11.63 17.95 4.01
CA LEU A 25 12.14 18.56 5.24
C LEU A 25 10.99 19.22 6.01
N THR A 26 10.98 19.07 7.33
CA THR A 26 10.03 19.73 8.22
C THR A 26 10.71 19.99 9.55
N ASP A 27 10.22 21.00 10.29
CA ASP A 27 10.61 21.17 11.69
C ASP A 27 10.20 19.91 12.49
N TYR A 28 11.11 19.44 13.35
CA TYR A 28 10.91 18.29 14.20
C TYR A 28 9.61 18.41 15.02
N ARG A 29 9.30 19.62 15.51
CA ARG A 29 8.13 19.84 16.38
C ARG A 29 6.81 19.65 15.63
N THR A 30 6.79 19.96 14.34
CA THR A 30 5.60 19.90 13.50
C THR A 30 5.53 18.63 12.66
N ARG A 31 6.57 17.78 12.67
CA ARG A 31 6.69 16.58 11.83
C ARG A 31 5.41 15.73 11.74
N ARG A 32 4.77 15.44 12.87
CA ARG A 32 3.53 14.64 12.89
C ARG A 32 2.35 15.38 12.25
N ALA A 33 2.18 16.66 12.56
CA ALA A 33 1.12 17.49 12.01
C ALA A 33 1.29 17.66 10.49
N THR A 34 2.52 17.95 10.04
CA THR A 34 2.87 18.07 8.61
C THR A 34 2.60 16.76 7.89
N LYS A 35 3.02 15.61 8.45
CA LYS A 35 2.72 14.29 7.89
C LYS A 35 1.21 14.08 7.74
N SER A 36 0.42 14.35 8.80
CA SER A 36 -1.03 14.14 8.78
C SER A 36 -1.72 15.01 7.72
N LYS A 37 -1.33 16.28 7.61
CA LYS A 37 -1.83 17.20 6.59
C LYS A 37 -1.50 16.72 5.18
N LEU A 38 -0.27 16.26 4.94
CA LEU A 38 0.15 15.72 3.65
C LEU A 38 -0.67 14.48 3.27
N PHE A 39 -0.86 13.55 4.20
CA PHE A 39 -1.69 12.35 3.94
C PHE A 39 -3.14 12.72 3.60
N SER A 40 -3.74 13.66 4.33
CA SER A 40 -5.12 14.10 4.07
C SER A 40 -5.22 14.80 2.70
N ALA A 41 -4.30 15.70 2.39
CA ALA A 41 -4.29 16.41 1.11
C ALA A 41 -4.07 15.46 -0.08
N ILE A 42 -3.24 14.43 0.07
CA ILE A 42 -3.04 13.41 -0.97
C ILE A 42 -4.33 12.59 -1.18
N LEU A 43 -5.02 12.23 -0.10
CA LEU A 43 -6.29 11.51 -0.19
C LEU A 43 -7.35 12.37 -0.90
N ASP A 44 -7.50 13.62 -0.50
CA ASP A 44 -8.45 14.56 -1.13
C ASP A 44 -8.14 14.73 -2.63
N ALA A 45 -6.85 14.83 -2.99
CA ALA A 45 -6.42 14.92 -4.39
C ALA A 45 -6.76 13.65 -5.19
N PHE A 46 -6.65 12.46 -4.57
CA PHE A 46 -7.07 11.22 -5.22
C PHE A 46 -8.58 11.13 -5.39
N GLU A 47 -9.36 11.56 -4.40
CA GLU A 47 -10.84 11.62 -4.51
C GLU A 47 -11.27 12.57 -5.63
N GLN A 48 -10.62 13.73 -5.74
CA GLN A 48 -10.85 14.72 -6.80
C GLN A 48 -10.41 14.24 -8.18
N SER A 49 -9.60 13.18 -8.29
CA SER A 49 -9.17 12.61 -9.57
C SER A 49 -10.31 11.94 -10.37
N GLY A 50 -11.52 11.89 -9.81
CA GLY A 50 -12.71 11.35 -10.48
C GLY A 50 -12.66 9.83 -10.65
N GLY A 51 -11.95 9.13 -9.75
CA GLY A 51 -11.85 7.68 -9.77
C GLY A 51 -10.78 7.10 -10.70
N LYS A 52 -9.88 7.94 -11.25
CA LYS A 52 -8.70 7.50 -12.00
C LYS A 52 -7.65 6.85 -11.10
N VAL A 53 -7.57 7.29 -9.84
CA VAL A 53 -6.77 6.69 -8.79
C VAL A 53 -7.72 6.16 -7.72
N LYS A 54 -7.63 4.87 -7.40
CA LYS A 54 -8.43 4.22 -6.35
C LYS A 54 -7.50 3.52 -5.38
N VAL A 55 -7.83 3.60 -4.10
CA VAL A 55 -7.15 2.83 -3.06
C VAL A 55 -7.50 1.36 -3.29
N ALA A 56 -6.50 0.55 -3.62
CA ALA A 56 -6.69 -0.88 -3.81
C ALA A 56 -6.88 -1.57 -2.45
N THR A 57 -7.89 -2.42 -2.35
CA THR A 57 -8.06 -3.36 -1.24
C THR A 57 -7.20 -4.59 -1.53
N PRO A 58 -6.50 -5.18 -0.53
CA PRO A 58 -5.74 -6.41 -0.74
C PRO A 58 -6.61 -7.52 -1.33
N GLN A 59 -6.15 -8.11 -2.43
CA GLN A 59 -6.81 -9.22 -3.09
C GLN A 59 -6.43 -10.53 -2.38
N LEU A 60 -7.30 -11.00 -1.49
CA LEU A 60 -7.14 -12.33 -0.88
C LEU A 60 -7.63 -13.40 -1.87
N GLN A 61 -6.70 -14.12 -2.47
CA GLN A 61 -7.05 -15.28 -3.30
C GLN A 61 -7.09 -16.54 -2.41
N LEU A 62 -8.29 -17.05 -2.16
CA LEU A 62 -8.48 -18.32 -1.47
C LEU A 62 -8.18 -19.46 -2.45
N ALA A 63 -7.04 -20.12 -2.27
CA ALA A 63 -6.78 -21.38 -2.95
C ALA A 63 -7.69 -22.45 -2.34
N ALA A 64 -8.73 -22.86 -3.05
CA ALA A 64 -9.50 -24.05 -2.72
C ALA A 64 -8.62 -25.28 -2.98
N GLY A 65 -7.68 -25.54 -2.07
CA GLY A 65 -7.00 -26.82 -2.00
C GLY A 65 -8.06 -27.87 -1.73
N SER A 66 -8.24 -28.80 -2.67
CA SER A 66 -9.07 -30.00 -2.55
C SER A 66 -9.01 -30.56 -1.13
N PHE A 67 -10.05 -30.34 -0.33
CA PHE A 67 -10.23 -31.05 0.92
C PHE A 67 -10.45 -32.52 0.55
N PRO A 68 -9.56 -33.46 0.92
CA PRO A 68 -9.80 -34.86 0.62
C PRO A 68 -11.12 -35.26 1.28
N PRO A 69 -12.02 -35.96 0.57
CA PRO A 69 -13.29 -36.37 1.14
C PRO A 69 -13.03 -37.21 2.41
N PRO A 70 -13.78 -36.96 3.51
CA PRO A 70 -13.65 -37.72 4.74
C PRO A 70 -14.15 -39.15 4.46
N GLY A 71 -13.26 -40.04 4.02
CA GLY A 71 -13.63 -41.40 3.65
C GLY A 71 -12.50 -42.29 3.11
N SER A 72 -11.38 -41.72 2.65
CA SER A 72 -10.24 -42.52 2.17
C SER A 72 -9.27 -42.91 3.28
N ALA A 73 -9.79 -43.39 4.41
CA ALA A 73 -9.02 -43.91 5.54
C ALA A 73 -9.45 -45.34 5.88
N HIS A 74 -9.40 -46.27 4.92
CA HIS A 74 -9.45 -47.71 5.21
C HIS A 74 -8.74 -48.52 4.12
N GLU A 75 -7.54 -49.00 4.44
CA GLU A 75 -7.08 -50.41 4.38
C GLU A 75 -5.55 -50.43 4.31
N ILE A 76 -4.90 -50.65 5.45
CA ILE A 76 -3.59 -51.30 5.48
C ILE A 76 -3.91 -52.75 5.83
N LYS A 77 -3.72 -53.63 4.84
CA LYS A 77 -3.73 -55.09 5.00
C LYS A 77 -2.37 -55.57 5.51
#